data_AF-A0A926PFZ4-F1
#
_entry.id   AF-A0A926PFZ4-F1
#
_cell.length_a   1.000
_cell.length_b   1.000
_cell.length_c   1.000
_cell.angle_alpha   90.00
_cell.angle_beta   90.00
_cell.angle_gamma   90.00
#
_symmetry.space_group_name_H-M   'P 1'
#
loop_
_entity.id
_entity.type
_entity.pdbx_description
1 polymer ?
#
loop_
_entity_poly.entity_id
_entity_poly.type
_entity_poly.pdbx_seq_one_letter_code
_entity_poly.pdbx_strand_id
1 'polypeptide(L)'
;MDELHKDLQLLEYLYKEYVRLGDLCDSYAKSSFDDFKLLSAIGVLLVWKPIAELTTASSFIVLLGFLAILFIVAIIGTRDLLKQSLINYYLSQIQLYEEEIRRILAQPDTPIFNFATNWEYWHKQKHLPVAARLYLLIALTVTVLPSIILALQKPHWYAAIYALVALFALAIYLNATQILFRKSKRILPSSRGQN
;
A
#
# COMPACT_ATOMS: atom_id res chain seq x y z
N MET A 1 -8.13 -12.74 45.24
CA MET A 1 -6.68 -12.67 44.97
C MET A 1 -6.30 -13.49 43.74
N ASP A 2 -6.82 -14.70 43.57
CA ASP A 2 -6.50 -15.57 42.43
C ASP A 2 -7.03 -15.04 41.08
N GLU A 3 -8.20 -14.38 41.05
CA GLU A 3 -8.73 -13.77 39.82
C GLU A 3 -7.93 -12.52 39.38
N LEU A 4 -7.63 -11.62 40.31
CA LEU A 4 -6.82 -10.43 40.01
C LEU A 4 -5.44 -10.80 39.43
N HIS A 5 -4.84 -11.89 39.89
CA HIS A 5 -3.57 -12.37 39.34
C HIS A 5 -3.71 -12.90 37.91
N LYS A 6 -4.80 -13.61 37.61
CA LYS A 6 -5.12 -14.10 36.26
C LYS A 6 -5.39 -12.94 35.30
N ASP A 7 -6.13 -11.92 35.73
CA ASP A 7 -6.42 -10.74 34.92
C ASP A 7 -5.15 -9.94 34.58
N LEU A 8 -4.22 -9.82 35.54
CA LEU A 8 -2.92 -9.20 35.33
C LEU A 8 -2.05 -9.97 34.32
N GLN A 9 -2.01 -11.31 34.42
CA GLN A 9 -1.27 -12.14 33.46
C GLN A 9 -1.89 -12.05 32.05
N LEU A 10 -3.21 -12.06 31.96
CA LEU A 10 -3.93 -11.90 30.70
C LEU A 10 -3.66 -10.52 30.08
N LEU A 11 -3.73 -9.46 30.88
CA LEU A 11 -3.45 -8.10 30.45
C LEU A 11 -2.02 -7.96 29.89
N GLU A 12 -1.03 -8.53 30.58
CA GLU A 12 0.36 -8.52 30.12
C GLU A 12 0.53 -9.27 28.79
N TYR A 13 -0.12 -10.43 28.65
CA TYR A 13 -0.11 -11.18 27.40
C TYR A 13 -0.75 -10.41 26.25
N LEU A 14 -1.95 -9.85 26.44
CA LEU A 14 -2.68 -9.09 25.44
C LEU A 14 -1.90 -7.84 25.02
N TYR A 15 -1.31 -7.12 25.98
CA TYR A 15 -0.47 -5.96 25.69
C TYR A 15 0.78 -6.34 24.89
N LYS A 16 1.43 -7.45 25.22
CA LYS A 16 2.59 -7.95 24.48
C LYS A 16 2.25 -8.29 23.03
N GLU A 17 1.12 -8.96 22.79
CA GLU A 17 0.65 -9.26 21.44
C GLU A 17 0.22 -8.00 20.67
N TYR A 18 -0.43 -7.04 21.35
CA TYR A 18 -0.75 -5.73 20.78
C TYR A 18 0.51 -5.01 20.28
N VAL A 19 1.56 -4.92 21.10
CA VAL A 19 2.84 -4.30 20.72
C VAL A 19 3.49 -5.08 19.58
N ARG A 20 3.54 -6.41 19.65
CA ARG A 20 4.13 -7.27 18.61
C ARG A 20 3.46 -7.06 17.25
N LEU A 21 2.13 -6.97 17.20
CA LEU A 21 1.42 -6.69 15.95
C LEU A 21 1.62 -5.25 15.47
N GLY A 22 1.69 -4.29 16.39
CA GLY A 22 2.04 -2.90 16.07
C GLY A 22 3.41 -2.79 15.38
N ASP A 23 4.42 -3.46 15.95
CA ASP A 23 5.78 -3.50 15.39
C ASP A 23 5.83 -4.20 14.02
N LEU A 24 5.03 -5.25 13.82
CA LEU A 24 4.90 -5.89 12.52
C LEU A 24 4.30 -4.94 11.48
N CYS A 25 3.23 -4.21 11.82
CA CYS A 25 2.64 -3.20 10.95
C CYS A 25 3.64 -2.10 10.58
N ASP A 26 4.41 -1.58 11.55
CA ASP A 26 5.45 -0.58 11.32
C ASP A 26 6.58 -1.12 10.43
N SER A 27 6.99 -2.39 10.63
CA SER A 27 7.99 -3.06 9.79
C SER A 27 7.51 -3.18 8.34
N TYR A 28 6.25 -3.54 8.09
CA TYR A 28 5.69 -3.58 6.74
C TYR A 28 5.66 -2.18 6.10
N ALA A 29 5.29 -1.14 6.86
CA ALA A 29 5.29 0.24 6.37
C ALA A 29 6.71 0.71 6.00
N LYS A 30 7.70 0.46 6.87
CA LYS A 30 9.13 0.75 6.59
C LYS A 30 9.63 0.02 5.35
N SER A 31 9.31 -1.26 5.22
CA SER A 31 9.70 -2.05 4.05
C SER A 31 9.14 -1.49 2.74
N SER A 32 7.95 -0.90 2.73
CA SER A 32 7.42 -0.25 1.52
C SER A 32 8.22 0.99 1.12
N PHE A 33 8.77 1.75 2.08
CA PHE A 33 9.66 2.87 1.75
C PHE A 33 11.00 2.40 1.15
N ASP A 34 11.52 1.26 1.56
CA ASP A 34 12.73 0.70 0.96
C ASP A 34 12.51 0.26 -0.49
N ASP A 35 11.31 -0.24 -0.82
CA ASP A 35 10.92 -0.53 -2.20
C ASP A 35 10.88 0.74 -3.06
N PHE A 36 10.45 1.88 -2.50
CA PHE A 36 10.52 3.17 -3.19
C PHE A 36 11.95 3.65 -3.45
N LYS A 37 12.88 3.42 -2.51
CA LYS A 37 14.31 3.74 -2.72
C LYS A 37 14.91 2.88 -3.83
N LEU A 38 14.52 1.61 -3.88
CA LEU A 38 14.93 0.73 -4.97
C LEU A 38 14.40 1.22 -6.32
N LEU A 39 13.12 1.66 -6.37
CA LEU A 39 12.52 2.27 -7.56
C LEU A 39 13.22 3.55 -7.99
N SER A 40 13.59 4.43 -7.07
CA SER A 40 14.28 5.67 -7.42
C SER A 40 15.68 5.37 -7.97
N ALA A 41 16.41 4.43 -7.36
CA ALA A 41 17.72 4.00 -7.85
C ALA A 41 17.63 3.36 -9.25
N ILE A 42 16.71 2.41 -9.45
CA ILE A 42 16.48 1.75 -10.74
C ILE A 42 15.98 2.77 -11.78
N GLY A 43 15.06 3.65 -11.39
CA GLY A 43 14.50 4.69 -12.25
C GLY A 43 15.58 5.64 -12.76
N VAL A 44 16.47 6.12 -11.90
CA VAL A 44 17.61 6.98 -12.31
C VAL A 44 18.51 6.22 -13.29
N LEU A 45 18.88 4.97 -13.01
CA LEU A 45 19.78 4.19 -13.86
C LEU A 45 19.17 3.85 -15.23
N LEU A 46 17.89 3.45 -15.26
CA LEU A 46 17.21 3.05 -16.49
C LEU A 46 16.75 4.22 -17.34
N VAL A 47 16.46 5.38 -16.74
CA VAL A 47 16.01 6.56 -17.47
C VAL A 47 17.20 7.38 -17.99
N TRP A 48 18.34 7.38 -17.29
CA TRP A 48 19.49 8.20 -17.69
C TRP A 48 20.04 7.83 -19.06
N LYS A 49 20.23 6.54 -19.35
CA LYS A 49 20.84 6.09 -20.61
C LYS A 49 19.95 6.35 -21.85
N PRO A 50 18.65 6.00 -21.85
CA PRO A 50 17.75 6.35 -22.96
C PRO A 50 17.58 7.85 -23.16
N ILE A 51 17.62 8.66 -22.09
CA ILE A 51 17.59 10.13 -22.21
C ILE A 51 18.90 10.66 -22.79
N ALA A 52 20.05 10.16 -22.34
CA ALA A 52 21.36 10.58 -22.84
C ALA A 52 21.60 10.17 -24.30
N GLU A 53 21.02 9.05 -24.73
CA GLU A 53 21.16 8.47 -26.07
C GLU A 53 19.88 8.61 -26.91
N LEU A 54 18.98 9.54 -26.57
CA LEU A 54 17.64 9.65 -27.16
C LEU A 54 17.64 9.77 -28.70
N THR A 55 18.73 10.32 -29.25
CA THR A 55 18.93 10.54 -30.69
C THR A 55 19.65 9.40 -31.41
N THR A 56 20.30 8.48 -30.68
CA THR A 56 21.14 7.41 -31.24
C THR A 56 20.61 6.01 -30.94
N ALA A 57 19.80 5.85 -29.89
CA ALA A 57 19.21 4.58 -29.51
C ALA A 57 18.09 4.16 -30.48
N SER A 58 18.03 2.86 -30.78
CA SER A 58 16.90 2.29 -31.54
C SER A 58 15.59 2.49 -30.77
N SER A 59 14.57 3.02 -31.44
CA SER A 59 13.24 3.25 -30.86
C SER A 59 12.63 1.99 -30.23
N PHE A 60 12.99 0.80 -30.74
CA PHE A 60 12.57 -0.48 -30.16
C PHE A 60 13.21 -0.74 -28.79
N ILE A 61 14.50 -0.42 -28.63
CA ILE A 61 15.22 -0.57 -27.36
C ILE A 61 14.64 0.39 -26.31
N VAL A 62 14.30 1.62 -26.74
CA VAL A 62 13.66 2.62 -25.88
C VAL A 62 12.28 2.14 -25.41
N LEU A 63 11.46 1.61 -26.32
CA LEU A 63 10.17 1.01 -25.96
C LEU A 63 10.34 -0.12 -24.93
N LEU A 64 11.27 -1.05 -25.18
CA LEU A 64 11.52 -2.18 -24.28
C LEU A 64 11.96 -1.69 -22.89
N GLY A 65 12.82 -0.67 -22.83
CA GLY A 65 13.24 -0.05 -21.58
C GLY A 65 12.08 0.56 -20.80
N PHE A 66 11.20 1.30 -21.46
CA PHE A 66 10.01 1.85 -20.80
C PHE A 66 9.03 0.77 -20.36
N LEU A 67 8.80 -0.27 -21.17
CA LEU A 67 7.96 -1.40 -20.77
C LEU A 67 8.54 -2.11 -19.54
N ALA A 68 9.86 -2.32 -19.49
CA ALA A 68 10.51 -2.91 -18.32
C ALA A 68 10.29 -2.08 -17.06
N ILE A 69 10.47 -0.75 -17.14
CA ILE A 69 10.19 0.17 -16.03
C ILE A 69 8.72 0.07 -15.60
N LEU A 70 7.79 0.11 -16.56
CA LEU A 70 6.35 0.01 -16.31
C LEU A 70 6.01 -1.29 -15.56
N PHE A 71 6.57 -2.43 -15.98
CA PHE A 71 6.33 -3.71 -15.31
C PHE A 71 6.94 -3.75 -13.90
N ILE A 72 8.14 -3.22 -13.70
CA ILE A 72 8.76 -3.13 -12.36
C ILE A 72 7.87 -2.28 -11.43
N VAL A 73 7.40 -1.12 -11.90
CA VAL A 73 6.48 -0.26 -11.14
C VAL A 73 5.17 -1.00 -10.84
N ALA A 74 4.60 -1.71 -11.81
CA ALA A 74 3.37 -2.47 -11.63
C ALA A 74 3.53 -3.63 -10.61
N ILE A 75 4.65 -4.36 -10.65
CA ILE A 75 4.97 -5.44 -9.71
C ILE A 75 5.10 -4.87 -8.30
N ILE A 76 5.85 -3.77 -8.13
CA ILE A 76 6.04 -3.15 -6.82
C ILE A 76 4.73 -2.58 -6.29
N GLY A 77 3.95 -1.89 -7.12
CA GLY A 77 2.62 -1.41 -6.74
C GLY A 77 1.69 -2.56 -6.31
N THR A 78 1.71 -3.68 -7.02
CA THR A 78 0.91 -4.86 -6.65
C THR A 78 1.39 -5.49 -5.35
N ARG A 79 2.71 -5.58 -5.14
CA ARG A 79 3.29 -6.07 -3.89
C ARG A 79 2.93 -5.16 -2.71
N ASP A 80 2.88 -3.85 -2.91
CA ASP A 80 2.43 -2.91 -1.88
C ASP A 80 0.96 -3.14 -1.52
N LEU A 81 0.08 -3.41 -2.50
CA LEU A 81 -1.31 -3.80 -2.22
C LEU A 81 -1.41 -5.09 -1.40
N LEU A 82 -0.53 -6.07 -1.64
CA LEU A 82 -0.47 -7.29 -0.82
C LEU A 82 -0.07 -6.97 0.63
N LYS A 83 0.95 -6.12 0.84
CA LYS A 83 1.34 -5.65 2.18
C LYS A 83 0.20 -4.92 2.87
N GLN A 84 -0.49 -4.01 2.16
CA GLN A 84 -1.66 -3.31 2.69
C GLN A 84 -2.76 -4.29 3.12
N SER A 85 -2.95 -5.40 2.40
CA SER A 85 -3.90 -6.44 2.81
C SER A 85 -3.53 -7.13 4.13
N LEU A 86 -2.23 -7.39 4.34
CA LEU A 86 -1.74 -7.97 5.60
C LEU A 86 -1.85 -6.97 6.76
N ILE A 87 -1.50 -5.70 6.53
CA ILE A 87 -1.65 -4.63 7.52
C ILE A 87 -3.13 -4.50 7.94
N ASN A 88 -4.06 -4.51 6.98
CA ASN A 88 -5.50 -4.47 7.30
C ASN A 88 -5.95 -5.68 8.13
N TYR A 89 -5.40 -6.87 7.85
CA TYR A 89 -5.64 -8.05 8.68
C TYR A 89 -5.10 -7.85 10.11
N TYR A 90 -3.85 -7.43 10.28
CA TYR A 90 -3.27 -7.20 11.61
C TYR A 90 -3.96 -6.09 12.39
N LEU A 91 -4.38 -5.00 11.73
CA LEU A 91 -5.16 -3.94 12.37
C LEU A 91 -6.49 -4.45 12.93
N SER A 92 -7.17 -5.37 12.22
CA SER A 92 -8.39 -5.98 12.76
C SER A 92 -8.12 -6.83 14.00
N GLN A 93 -6.97 -7.51 14.07
CA GLN A 93 -6.56 -8.24 15.27
C GLN A 93 -6.18 -7.30 16.42
N ILE A 94 -5.45 -6.22 16.14
CA ILE A 94 -5.11 -5.18 17.11
C ILE A 94 -6.37 -4.60 17.73
N GLN A 95 -7.41 -4.34 16.93
CA GLN A 95 -8.69 -3.83 17.44
C GLN A 95 -9.32 -4.76 18.51
N LEU A 96 -9.26 -6.08 18.30
CA LEU A 96 -9.77 -7.04 19.28
C LEU A 96 -8.98 -6.97 20.60
N TYR A 97 -7.66 -6.81 20.53
CA TYR A 97 -6.83 -6.63 21.72
C TYR A 97 -7.11 -5.28 22.41
N GLU A 98 -7.31 -4.20 21.66
CA GLU A 98 -7.69 -2.88 22.20
C GLU A 98 -9.01 -2.94 22.98
N GLU A 99 -10.00 -3.67 22.46
CA GLU A 99 -11.30 -3.86 23.12
C GLU A 99 -11.18 -4.67 24.41
N GLU A 100 -10.44 -5.78 24.41
CA GLU A 100 -10.28 -6.63 25.59
C GLU A 100 -9.43 -5.96 26.68
N ILE A 101 -8.35 -5.25 26.31
CA ILE A 101 -7.52 -4.51 27.27
C ILE A 101 -8.35 -3.44 27.99
N ARG A 102 -9.17 -2.67 27.26
CA ARG A 102 -10.04 -1.64 27.86
C ARG A 102 -11.09 -2.25 28.79
N ARG A 103 -11.59 -3.43 28.45
CA ARG A 103 -12.53 -4.18 29.29
C ARG A 103 -11.91 -4.58 30.62
N ILE A 104 -10.71 -5.15 30.60
CA ILE A 104 -9.98 -5.56 31.82
C ILE A 104 -9.63 -4.36 32.68
N LEU A 105 -9.24 -3.23 32.07
CA LEU A 105 -8.91 -2.00 32.79
C LEU A 105 -10.13 -1.25 33.35
N ALA A 106 -11.35 -1.73 33.10
CA ALA A 106 -12.61 -1.06 33.44
C ALA A 106 -12.68 0.39 32.95
N GLN A 107 -12.02 0.68 31.82
CA GLN A 107 -12.00 1.99 31.18
C GLN A 107 -12.47 1.88 29.72
N PRO A 108 -13.73 1.49 29.47
CA PRO A 108 -14.24 1.32 28.12
C PRO A 108 -14.33 2.64 27.33
N ASP A 109 -14.57 3.76 28.03
CA ASP A 109 -14.82 5.06 27.42
C ASP A 109 -13.57 5.96 27.31
N THR A 110 -12.42 5.54 27.86
CA THR A 110 -11.19 6.33 27.73
C THR A 110 -10.59 6.13 26.34
N PRO A 111 -10.04 7.19 25.72
CA PRO A 111 -9.48 7.08 24.38
C PRO A 111 -8.09 6.41 24.35
N ILE A 112 -7.78 5.60 25.35
CA ILE A 112 -6.52 4.88 25.50
C ILE A 112 -6.64 3.58 24.68
N PHE A 113 -5.62 3.21 23.91
CA PHE A 113 -5.65 2.06 22.99
C PHE A 113 -6.75 2.19 21.92
N ASN A 114 -6.64 3.22 21.08
CA ASN A 114 -7.59 3.52 20.00
C ASN A 114 -6.90 3.62 18.63
N PHE A 115 -5.73 3.01 18.47
CA PHE A 115 -4.96 3.10 17.24
C PHE A 115 -5.69 2.42 16.08
N ALA A 116 -6.04 1.14 16.24
CA ALA A 116 -6.75 0.39 15.20
C ALA A 116 -8.17 0.91 15.01
N THR A 117 -8.84 1.26 16.12
CA THR A 117 -10.20 1.82 16.10
C THR A 117 -10.27 3.15 15.32
N ASN A 118 -9.33 4.07 15.54
CA ASN A 118 -9.30 5.37 14.84
C ASN A 118 -8.62 5.30 13.47
N TRP A 119 -7.95 4.19 13.13
CA TRP A 119 -7.22 4.05 11.88
C TRP A 119 -8.12 4.23 10.66
N GLU A 120 -9.32 3.64 10.65
CA GLU A 120 -10.20 3.73 9.48
C GLU A 120 -10.61 5.18 9.18
N TYR A 121 -10.91 5.95 10.23
CA TYR A 121 -11.25 7.36 10.13
C TYR A 121 -10.06 8.18 9.62
N TRP A 122 -8.90 8.03 10.26
CA TRP A 122 -7.69 8.76 9.88
C TRP A 122 -7.24 8.39 8.46
N HIS A 123 -7.32 7.11 8.10
CA HIS A 123 -6.96 6.59 6.80
C HIS A 123 -7.82 7.22 5.70
N LYS A 124 -9.14 7.26 5.86
CA LYS A 124 -10.04 7.87 4.87
C LYS A 124 -9.86 9.37 4.75
N GLN A 125 -9.67 10.08 5.87
CA GLN A 125 -9.63 11.54 5.86
C GLN A 125 -8.27 12.13 5.52
N LYS A 126 -7.18 11.48 5.94
CA LYS A 126 -5.83 12.04 5.86
C LYS A 126 -4.95 11.23 4.92
N HIS A 127 -4.87 9.92 5.12
CA HIS A 127 -3.94 9.07 4.36
C HIS A 127 -4.35 8.92 2.90
N LEU A 128 -5.60 8.50 2.64
CA LEU A 128 -6.08 8.16 1.30
C LEU A 128 -6.00 9.35 0.33
N PRO A 129 -6.37 10.60 0.70
CA PRO A 129 -6.21 11.74 -0.21
C PRO A 129 -4.75 12.05 -0.55
N VAL A 130 -3.83 11.89 0.41
CA VAL A 130 -2.39 12.11 0.19
C VAL A 130 -1.82 11.02 -0.69
N ALA A 131 -2.12 9.75 -0.38
CA ALA A 131 -1.70 8.60 -1.15
C ALA A 131 -2.24 8.65 -2.59
N ALA A 132 -3.51 9.01 -2.78
CA ALA A 132 -4.12 9.14 -4.12
C ALA A 132 -3.40 10.19 -4.98
N ARG A 133 -3.02 11.33 -4.41
CA ARG A 133 -2.25 12.37 -5.12
C ARG A 133 -0.85 11.89 -5.48
N LEU A 134 -0.18 11.18 -4.56
CA LEU A 134 1.14 10.60 -4.83
C LEU A 134 1.06 9.54 -5.95
N TYR A 135 0.11 8.62 -5.88
CA TYR A 135 -0.07 7.60 -6.92
C TYR A 135 -0.46 8.20 -8.27
N LEU A 136 -1.28 9.27 -8.27
CA LEU A 136 -1.59 10.01 -9.50
C LEU A 136 -0.33 10.61 -10.12
N LEU A 137 0.54 11.23 -9.31
CA LEU A 137 1.80 11.79 -9.78
C LEU A 137 2.71 10.71 -10.37
N ILE A 138 2.86 9.57 -9.69
CA ILE A 138 3.65 8.43 -10.20
C ILE A 138 3.06 7.90 -11.50
N ALA A 139 1.73 7.68 -11.56
CA ALA A 139 1.06 7.19 -12.75
C ALA A 139 1.25 8.15 -13.92
N LEU A 140 1.10 9.46 -13.71
CA LEU A 140 1.35 10.46 -14.75
C LEU A 140 2.80 10.42 -15.23
N THR A 141 3.78 10.38 -14.33
CA THR A 141 5.20 10.33 -14.72
C THR A 141 5.54 9.06 -15.50
N VAL A 142 5.07 7.89 -15.05
CA VAL A 142 5.38 6.60 -15.70
C VAL A 142 4.62 6.43 -17.00
N THR A 143 3.47 7.08 -17.19
CA THR A 143 2.67 6.94 -18.42
C THR A 143 2.95 8.05 -19.43
N VAL A 144 2.85 9.32 -19.02
CA VAL A 144 2.88 10.48 -19.91
C VAL A 144 4.28 10.69 -20.48
N LEU A 145 5.33 10.67 -19.64
CA LEU A 145 6.69 10.98 -20.11
C LEU A 145 7.20 9.97 -21.13
N PRO A 146 7.14 8.64 -20.89
CA PRO A 146 7.49 7.66 -21.91
C PRO A 146 6.64 7.74 -23.18
N SER A 147 5.34 8.02 -23.04
CA SER A 147 4.45 8.17 -24.20
C SER A 147 4.83 9.35 -25.08
N ILE A 148 5.18 10.50 -24.48
CA ILE A 148 5.68 11.67 -25.22
C ILE A 148 6.99 11.33 -25.93
N ILE A 149 7.95 10.73 -25.21
CA ILE A 149 9.26 10.35 -25.79
C ILE A 149 9.08 9.41 -26.99
N LEU A 150 8.27 8.36 -26.84
CA LEU A 150 8.01 7.41 -27.93
C LEU A 150 7.24 8.04 -29.09
N ALA A 151 6.35 9.01 -28.81
CA ALA A 151 5.61 9.72 -29.85
C ALA A 151 6.53 10.62 -30.70
N LEU A 152 7.59 11.16 -30.11
CA LEU A 152 8.61 11.95 -30.82
C LEU A 152 9.53 11.07 -31.68
N GLN A 153 9.62 9.77 -31.39
CA GLN A 153 10.42 8.82 -32.16
C GLN A 153 9.60 8.17 -33.28
N LYS A 154 10.28 7.78 -34.36
CA LYS A 154 9.69 6.90 -35.38
C LYS A 154 10.05 5.44 -35.06
N PRO A 155 9.10 4.50 -35.20
CA PRO A 155 7.72 4.70 -35.61
C PRO A 155 6.76 5.06 -34.45
N HIS A 156 5.80 5.95 -34.71
CA HIS A 156 4.90 6.49 -33.67
C HIS A 156 3.96 5.46 -33.01
N TRP A 157 3.75 4.30 -33.64
CA TRP A 157 2.89 3.24 -33.08
C TRP A 157 3.46 2.60 -31.81
N TYR A 158 4.75 2.76 -31.52
CA TYR A 158 5.34 2.36 -30.23
C TYR A 158 4.72 3.11 -29.06
N ALA A 159 4.38 4.40 -29.22
CA ALA A 159 3.67 5.15 -28.19
C ALA A 159 2.28 4.56 -27.93
N ALA A 160 1.56 4.15 -28.98
CA ALA A 160 0.25 3.52 -28.85
C ALA A 160 0.32 2.17 -28.12
N ILE A 161 1.30 1.34 -28.43
CA ILE A 161 1.53 0.07 -27.72
C ILE A 161 1.82 0.33 -26.25
N TYR A 162 2.76 1.23 -25.96
CA TYR A 162 3.11 1.56 -24.59
C TYR A 162 1.90 2.06 -23.80
N ALA A 163 1.13 3.00 -24.37
CA ALA A 163 -0.07 3.54 -23.73
C ALA A 163 -1.12 2.46 -23.46
N LEU A 164 -1.33 1.53 -24.40
CA LEU A 164 -2.27 0.42 -24.21
C LEU A 164 -1.83 -0.51 -23.07
N VAL A 165 -0.54 -0.88 -23.02
CA VAL A 165 0.00 -1.72 -21.93
C VAL A 165 -0.07 -0.99 -20.60
N ALA A 166 0.22 0.30 -20.57
CA ALA A 166 0.12 1.14 -19.37
C ALA A 166 -1.32 1.24 -18.85
N LEU A 167 -2.30 1.45 -19.74
CA LEU A 167 -3.72 1.46 -19.38
C LEU A 167 -4.17 0.10 -18.85
N PHE A 168 -3.72 -1.00 -19.47
CA PHE A 168 -4.02 -2.34 -19.00
C PHE A 168 -3.44 -2.62 -17.60
N ALA A 169 -2.18 -2.25 -17.37
CA ALA A 169 -1.54 -2.38 -16.06
C ALA A 169 -2.26 -1.52 -14.99
N LEU A 170 -2.64 -0.28 -15.33
CA LEU A 170 -3.42 0.59 -14.46
C LEU A 170 -4.79 -0.01 -14.12
N ALA A 171 -5.49 -0.58 -15.11
CA ALA A 171 -6.78 -1.24 -14.90
C ALA A 171 -6.67 -2.44 -13.95
N ILE A 172 -5.63 -3.27 -14.09
CA ILE A 172 -5.33 -4.38 -13.16
C ILE A 172 -5.11 -3.84 -11.75
N TYR A 173 -4.26 -2.82 -11.61
CA TYR A 173 -3.97 -2.21 -10.31
C TYR A 173 -5.23 -1.66 -9.64
N LEU A 174 -6.03 -0.86 -10.37
CA LEU A 174 -7.28 -0.29 -9.86
C LEU A 174 -8.29 -1.37 -9.45
N ASN A 175 -8.40 -2.45 -10.21
CA ASN A 175 -9.26 -3.59 -9.84
C ASN A 175 -8.79 -4.25 -8.54
N ALA A 176 -7.48 -4.51 -8.40
CA ALA A 176 -6.92 -5.06 -7.17
C ALA A 176 -7.16 -4.14 -5.96
N THR A 177 -6.99 -2.83 -6.12
CA THR A 177 -7.30 -1.82 -5.10
C THR A 177 -8.78 -1.86 -4.71
N GLN A 178 -9.70 -1.94 -5.69
CA GLN A 178 -11.13 -2.03 -5.42
C GLN A 178 -11.49 -3.29 -4.63
N ILE A 179 -10.91 -4.45 -4.97
CA ILE A 179 -11.14 -5.70 -4.23
C ILE A 179 -10.72 -5.56 -2.77
N LEU A 180 -9.55 -4.97 -2.52
CA LEU A 180 -9.01 -4.76 -1.19
C LEU A 180 -9.93 -3.89 -0.32
N PHE A 181 -10.37 -2.75 -0.86
CA PHE A 181 -11.18 -1.79 -0.10
C PHE A 181 -12.69 -2.14 -0.04
N ARG A 182 -13.21 -2.96 -0.96
CA ARG A 182 -14.63 -3.35 -0.96
C ARG A 182 -14.95 -4.44 0.08
N LYS A 183 -14.01 -5.35 0.37
CA LYS A 183 -14.21 -6.45 1.34
C LYS A 183 -14.08 -6.00 2.80
N SER A 184 -13.26 -4.99 3.10
CA SER A 184 -13.09 -4.47 4.47
C SER A 184 -14.40 -4.01 5.11
N LYS A 185 -15.39 -3.54 4.32
CA LYS A 185 -16.72 -3.14 4.84
C LYS A 185 -17.62 -4.28 5.33
N ARG A 186 -17.31 -5.55 5.08
CA ARG A 186 -18.22 -6.69 5.40
C ARG A 186 -17.81 -7.54 6.60
N ILE A 187 -16.65 -7.30 7.21
CA ILE A 187 -16.11 -8.16 8.27
C ILE A 187 -16.04 -7.38 9.59
N LEU A 188 -17.21 -6.99 10.09
CA LEU A 188 -17.40 -6.85 11.54
C LEU A 188 -18.70 -7.59 11.85
N PRO A 189 -18.65 -8.85 12.31
CA PRO A 189 -19.80 -9.43 12.97
C PRO A 189 -20.07 -8.54 14.18
N SER A 190 -21.21 -7.86 14.19
CA SER A 190 -21.69 -7.16 15.37
C SER A 190 -21.73 -8.17 16.52
N SER A 191 -20.87 -8.01 17.51
CA SER A 191 -20.99 -8.71 18.80
C SER A 191 -22.16 -8.15 19.62
N ARG A 192 -23.34 -8.02 18.99
CA ARG A 192 -24.61 -7.67 19.63
C ARG A 192 -25.67 -8.66 19.18
N GLY A 193 -25.68 -9.76 19.91
CA GLY A 193 -26.71 -10.79 19.88
C GLY A 193 -26.68 -11.58 21.18
N GLN A 194 -26.53 -10.91 22.32
CA GLN A 194 -26.89 -11.42 23.64
C GLN A 194 -27.55 -10.28 24.40
N ASN A 195 -28.88 -10.23 24.27
CA ASN A 195 -29.84 -9.87 25.31
C ASN A 195 -31.10 -10.68 25.00
#